data_AF-A0A8T3RFZ9-F1
#
_entry.id   AF-A0A8T3RFZ9-F1
#
_cell.length_a   1.000
_cell.length_b   1.000
_cell.length_c   1.000
_cell.angle_alpha   90.00
_cell.angle_beta   90.00
_cell.angle_gamma   90.00
#
_symmetry.space_group_name_H-M   'P 1'
#
loop_
_entity.id
_entity.type
_entity.pdbx_description
1 polymer ?
#
loop_
_entity_poly.entity_id
_entity_poly.type
_entity_poly.pdbx_seq_one_letter_code
_entity_poly.pdbx_strand_id
1 'polypeptide(L)'
;MTDEGHSGSLEGRLILLGVTGSIAAYKAAELVRLLSAAGADVQALMTHTAAQFIGPLTLETLSRRPVMLDPLELLPDRRIAHIVAADTADAILVAPATARWLGAMANGLADDVVTATCLASAAPVVVAPAMDGEMYAHPATRGNVERLRGFGYDIVEPEVGPLASGQTAQGRLAQPDTILAALEAAVAGRPIREPDPLLRPPRADLTLGRDHDLAGWHIVVTVGGTAEPIDPVRFIGNRSSGRMGVAVAQAALARGARVTLIHGTTSVPLPDAAALVDAPTTARMREAVLAALDDADALVMAAAVADFRPRQASATKLTRRAGLSLDLEPTEDILAEASALARSR
;
A
#
# COMPACT_ATOMS: atom_id res chain seq x y z
N MET A 1 9.34 -2.32 32.36
CA MET A 1 9.42 -0.86 32.18
C MET A 1 8.31 -0.53 31.22
N THR A 2 7.26 0.10 31.75
CA THR A 2 5.95 0.27 31.14
C THR A 2 6.04 1.08 29.85
N ASP A 3 5.53 0.51 28.77
CA ASP A 3 5.32 1.16 27.48
C ASP A 3 4.12 2.11 27.64
N GLU A 4 4.38 3.34 28.12
CA GLU A 4 3.44 4.46 27.97
C GLU A 4 3.48 4.91 26.50
N GLY A 5 2.93 4.07 25.64
CA GLY A 5 2.68 4.40 24.24
C GLY A 5 1.71 5.57 24.20
N HIS A 6 2.18 6.71 23.68
CA HIS A 6 1.33 7.88 23.46
C HIS A 6 0.19 7.48 22.52
N SER A 7 -1.02 7.35 23.08
CA SER A 7 -2.23 7.12 22.31
C SER A 7 -2.40 8.30 21.35
N GLY A 8 -2.41 8.01 20.04
CA GLY A 8 -2.57 9.05 19.02
C GLY A 8 -3.91 9.76 19.20
N SER A 9 -3.96 11.07 18.93
CA SER A 9 -5.17 11.89 19.07
C SER A 9 -6.39 11.37 18.29
N LEU A 10 -6.15 10.58 17.23
CA LEU A 10 -7.16 9.96 16.37
C LEU A 10 -7.15 8.43 16.45
N GLU A 11 -6.53 7.83 17.47
CA GLU A 11 -6.39 6.38 17.59
C GLU A 11 -7.75 5.66 17.52
N GLY A 12 -7.83 4.64 16.67
CA GLY A 12 -9.03 3.80 16.48
C GLY A 12 -10.12 4.42 15.59
N ARG A 13 -10.00 5.71 15.24
CA ARG A 13 -10.99 6.41 14.42
C ARG A 13 -10.85 6.10 12.94
N LEU A 14 -11.97 5.90 12.26
CA LEU A 14 -12.04 5.88 10.80
C LEU A 14 -12.32 7.29 10.28
N ILE A 15 -11.34 7.86 9.58
CA ILE A 15 -11.44 9.18 8.95
C ILE A 15 -11.60 9.00 7.44
N LEU A 16 -12.68 9.55 6.89
CA LEU A 16 -12.84 9.63 5.44
C LEU A 16 -12.13 10.87 4.92
N LEU A 17 -11.23 10.72 3.96
CA LEU A 17 -10.56 11.83 3.28
C LEU A 17 -11.13 12.02 1.88
N GLY A 18 -12.00 13.01 1.72
CA GLY A 18 -12.54 13.45 0.43
C GLY A 18 -11.59 14.41 -0.28
N VAL A 19 -11.11 14.03 -1.47
CA VAL A 19 -10.20 14.84 -2.29
C VAL A 19 -10.95 15.30 -3.55
N THR A 20 -10.97 16.61 -3.80
CA THR A 20 -11.65 17.19 -4.98
C THR A 20 -10.65 17.81 -5.96
N GLY A 21 -11.09 18.05 -7.20
CA GLY A 21 -10.24 18.48 -8.34
C GLY A 21 -9.63 19.88 -8.23
N SER A 22 -8.66 20.05 -7.33
CA SER A 22 -7.85 21.26 -7.15
C SER A 22 -6.38 20.94 -7.36
N ILE A 23 -5.59 21.92 -7.80
CA ILE A 23 -4.12 21.78 -7.88
C ILE A 23 -3.50 21.44 -6.51
N ALA A 24 -4.17 21.77 -5.40
CA ALA A 24 -3.71 21.43 -4.07
C ALA A 24 -3.93 19.94 -3.71
N ALA A 25 -4.54 19.12 -4.58
CA ALA A 25 -4.84 17.71 -4.32
C ALA A 25 -3.60 16.87 -4.02
N TYR A 26 -2.40 17.24 -4.52
CA TYR A 26 -1.17 16.52 -4.16
C TYR A 26 -0.87 16.55 -2.66
N LYS A 27 -1.33 17.58 -1.93
CA LYS A 27 -1.17 17.67 -0.47
C LYS A 27 -2.03 16.65 0.29
N ALA A 28 -2.99 16.00 -0.38
CA ALA A 28 -3.73 14.89 0.23
C ALA A 28 -2.82 13.74 0.65
N ALA A 29 -1.71 13.49 -0.06
CA ALA A 29 -0.73 12.48 0.34
C ALA A 29 -0.08 12.79 1.71
N GLU A 30 0.22 14.07 1.96
CA GLU A 30 0.74 14.52 3.25
C GLU A 30 -0.32 14.42 4.35
N LEU A 31 -1.57 14.80 4.04
CA LEU A 31 -2.69 14.64 4.97
C LEU A 31 -2.90 13.18 5.39
N VAL A 32 -2.87 12.21 4.45
CA VAL A 32 -2.97 10.78 4.80
C VAL A 32 -1.87 10.37 5.78
N ARG A 33 -0.63 10.83 5.55
CA ARG A 33 0.49 10.54 6.45
C ARG A 33 0.30 11.12 7.84
N LEU A 34 -0.13 12.38 7.93
CA LEU A 34 -0.38 13.05 9.21
C LEU A 34 -1.51 12.38 9.99
N LEU A 35 -2.63 12.07 9.32
CA LEU A 35 -3.75 11.35 9.92
C LEU A 35 -3.32 9.96 10.43
N SER A 36 -2.56 9.21 9.62
CA SER A 36 -2.05 7.90 10.00
C SER A 36 -1.07 7.98 11.17
N ALA A 37 -0.21 9.01 11.21
CA ALA A 37 0.71 9.26 12.31
C ALA A 37 -0.02 9.63 13.61
N ALA A 38 -1.18 10.30 13.51
CA ALA A 38 -2.09 10.57 14.62
C ALA A 38 -2.93 9.35 15.05
N GLY A 39 -2.76 8.18 14.42
CA GLY A 39 -3.43 6.92 14.79
C GLY A 39 -4.74 6.64 14.06
N ALA A 40 -5.15 7.49 13.10
CA ALA A 40 -6.37 7.30 12.32
C ALA A 40 -6.24 6.14 11.33
N ASP A 41 -7.32 5.39 11.13
CA ASP A 41 -7.55 4.58 9.93
C ASP A 41 -8.16 5.48 8.85
N VAL A 42 -7.57 5.53 7.66
CA VAL A 42 -7.94 6.54 6.65
C VAL A 42 -8.55 5.87 5.42
N GLN A 43 -9.77 6.25 5.04
CA GLN A 43 -10.38 5.82 3.78
C GLN A 43 -10.45 7.01 2.82
N ALA A 44 -9.73 6.94 1.71
CA ALA A 44 -9.73 8.01 0.71
C ALA A 44 -10.95 7.87 -0.23
N LEU A 45 -11.56 9.01 -0.56
CA LEU A 45 -12.60 9.20 -1.56
C LEU A 45 -12.11 10.27 -2.52
N MET A 46 -12.23 10.06 -3.83
CA MET A 46 -11.74 11.01 -4.82
C MET A 46 -12.79 11.32 -5.86
N THR A 47 -12.94 12.59 -6.21
CA THR A 47 -13.65 12.94 -7.45
C THR A 47 -12.82 12.52 -8.66
N HIS A 48 -13.46 12.20 -9.79
CA HIS A 48 -12.72 11.90 -11.04
C HIS A 48 -11.75 13.02 -11.45
N THR A 49 -12.10 14.28 -11.17
CA THR A 49 -11.23 15.44 -11.42
C THR A 49 -10.03 15.49 -10.47
N ALA A 50 -10.14 15.01 -9.22
CA ALA A 50 -9.01 14.90 -8.31
C ALA A 50 -7.97 13.88 -8.80
N ALA A 51 -8.45 12.78 -9.41
CA ALA A 51 -7.60 11.72 -9.97
C ALA A 51 -6.70 12.21 -11.13
N GLN A 52 -7.01 13.37 -11.73
CA GLN A 52 -6.17 14.00 -12.75
C GLN A 52 -4.98 14.78 -12.16
N PHE A 53 -5.01 15.12 -10.87
CA PHE A 53 -3.93 15.84 -10.17
C PHE A 53 -3.03 14.92 -9.34
N ILE A 54 -3.61 13.88 -8.75
CA ILE A 54 -2.89 12.85 -7.98
C ILE A 54 -3.49 11.48 -8.31
N GLY A 55 -2.65 10.50 -8.63
CA GLY A 55 -3.12 9.14 -8.94
C GLY A 55 -3.69 8.43 -7.70
N PRO A 56 -4.82 7.69 -7.82
CA PRO A 56 -5.40 6.93 -6.71
C PRO A 56 -4.40 6.03 -5.99
N LEU A 57 -3.53 5.35 -6.75
CA LEU A 57 -2.48 4.45 -6.23
C LEU A 57 -1.63 5.07 -5.11
N THR A 58 -1.36 6.38 -5.17
CA THR A 58 -0.61 7.08 -4.12
C THR A 58 -1.36 7.05 -2.79
N LEU A 59 -2.65 7.38 -2.81
CA LEU A 59 -3.47 7.39 -1.60
C LEU A 59 -3.77 5.97 -1.13
N GLU A 60 -3.95 5.01 -2.04
CA GLU A 60 -4.12 3.58 -1.70
C GLU A 60 -2.92 3.03 -0.95
N THR A 61 -1.72 3.33 -1.44
CA THR A 61 -0.47 2.88 -0.82
C THR A 61 -0.30 3.47 0.57
N LEU A 62 -0.62 4.75 0.75
CA LEU A 62 -0.45 5.45 2.03
C LEU A 62 -1.53 5.06 3.05
N SER A 63 -2.77 4.88 2.60
CA SER A 63 -3.93 4.56 3.45
C SER A 63 -4.12 3.06 3.69
N ARG A 64 -3.52 2.22 2.85
CA ARG A 64 -3.73 0.75 2.81
C ARG A 64 -5.19 0.35 2.59
N ARG A 65 -5.95 1.19 1.87
CA ARG A 65 -7.35 0.98 1.48
C ARG A 65 -7.54 1.38 0.02
N PRO A 66 -8.43 0.72 -0.73
CA PRO A 66 -8.73 1.13 -2.11
C PRO A 66 -9.33 2.53 -2.08
N VAL A 67 -9.02 3.36 -3.08
CA VAL A 67 -9.64 4.68 -3.18
C VAL A 67 -11.02 4.51 -3.82
N MET A 68 -12.05 5.00 -3.15
CA MET A 68 -13.39 5.03 -3.71
C MET A 68 -13.49 6.18 -4.72
N LEU A 69 -13.86 5.85 -5.96
CA LEU A 69 -13.92 6.81 -7.08
C LEU A 69 -15.35 7.03 -7.58
N ASP A 70 -16.22 6.04 -7.43
CA ASP A 70 -17.55 6.03 -8.01
C ASP A 70 -18.62 5.78 -6.92
N PRO A 71 -19.68 6.59 -6.83
CA PRO A 71 -20.79 6.32 -5.90
C PRO A 71 -21.49 4.97 -6.18
N LEU A 72 -21.37 4.40 -7.37
CA LEU A 72 -21.96 3.11 -7.74
C LEU A 72 -21.09 1.90 -7.36
N GLU A 73 -19.92 2.13 -6.77
CA GLU A 73 -19.00 1.06 -6.37
C GLU A 73 -19.61 0.17 -5.26
N LEU A 74 -19.48 -1.15 -5.45
CA LEU A 74 -19.91 -2.16 -4.48
C LEU A 74 -18.69 -2.82 -3.84
N LEU A 75 -18.80 -3.11 -2.54
CA LEU A 75 -17.85 -3.97 -1.83
C LEU A 75 -17.95 -5.42 -2.34
N PRO A 76 -16.95 -6.29 -2.06
CA PRO A 76 -16.99 -7.70 -2.47
C PRO A 76 -18.23 -8.47 -1.99
N ASP A 77 -18.81 -8.07 -0.85
CA ASP A 77 -20.04 -8.63 -0.30
C ASP A 77 -21.33 -7.96 -0.84
N ARG A 78 -21.20 -7.14 -1.89
CA ARG A 78 -22.26 -6.43 -2.62
C ARG A 78 -22.93 -5.28 -1.86
N ARG A 79 -22.42 -4.87 -0.69
CA ARG A 79 -22.88 -3.63 -0.04
C ARG A 79 -22.40 -2.40 -0.82
N ILE A 80 -23.17 -1.32 -0.75
CA ILE A 80 -22.83 -0.06 -1.41
C ILE A 80 -21.67 0.61 -0.66
N ALA A 81 -20.53 0.76 -1.32
CA ALA A 81 -19.25 1.08 -0.67
C ALA A 81 -19.29 2.43 0.07
N HIS A 82 -19.81 3.47 -0.59
CA HIS A 82 -19.86 4.82 -0.04
C HIS A 82 -20.85 4.95 1.14
N ILE A 83 -21.95 4.18 1.14
CA ILE A 83 -22.91 4.13 2.27
C ILE A 83 -22.23 3.46 3.47
N VAL A 84 -21.54 2.35 3.26
CA VAL A 84 -20.77 1.68 4.32
C VAL A 84 -19.70 2.61 4.91
N ALA A 85 -19.01 3.38 4.07
CA ALA A 85 -18.07 4.40 4.53
C ALA A 85 -18.78 5.49 5.35
N ALA A 86 -19.90 6.03 4.86
CA ALA A 86 -20.67 7.07 5.53
C ALA A 86 -21.18 6.64 6.92
N ASP A 87 -21.65 5.40 7.04
CA ASP A 87 -22.19 4.82 8.27
C ASP A 87 -21.10 4.51 9.31
N THR A 88 -19.86 4.30 8.88
CA THR A 88 -18.76 3.90 9.78
C THR A 88 -17.78 5.01 10.11
N ALA A 89 -17.81 6.12 9.38
CA ALA A 89 -16.95 7.27 9.61
C ALA A 89 -17.10 7.86 11.02
N ASP A 90 -15.98 8.10 11.69
CA ASP A 90 -15.93 8.93 12.89
C ASP A 90 -15.90 10.43 12.55
N ALA A 91 -15.35 10.78 11.38
CA ALA A 91 -15.38 12.10 10.78
C ALA A 91 -15.09 12.03 9.27
N ILE A 92 -15.49 13.08 8.55
CA ILE A 92 -15.16 13.29 7.14
C ILE A 92 -14.35 14.56 7.01
N LEU A 93 -13.17 14.46 6.40
CA LEU A 93 -12.34 15.59 6.01
C LEU A 93 -12.40 15.77 4.49
N VAL A 94 -12.82 16.93 4.00
CA VAL A 94 -12.78 17.27 2.57
C VAL A 94 -11.68 18.29 2.32
N ALA A 95 -10.55 17.82 1.78
CA ALA A 95 -9.35 18.61 1.60
C ALA A 95 -8.52 18.14 0.39
N PRO A 96 -8.35 18.97 -0.65
CA PRO A 96 -8.98 20.28 -0.85
C PRO A 96 -10.47 20.17 -1.23
N ALA A 97 -11.27 21.13 -0.78
CA ALA A 97 -12.64 21.37 -1.24
C ALA A 97 -12.69 22.50 -2.28
N THR A 98 -13.07 22.17 -3.51
CA THR A 98 -13.21 23.14 -4.62
C THR A 98 -14.51 23.95 -4.52
N ALA A 99 -14.58 25.10 -5.20
CA ALA A 99 -15.81 25.89 -5.33
C ALA A 99 -17.00 25.06 -5.85
N ARG A 100 -16.76 24.14 -6.80
CA ARG A 100 -17.78 23.22 -7.31
C ARG A 100 -18.32 22.32 -6.21
N TRP A 101 -17.44 21.72 -5.41
CA TRP A 101 -17.86 20.86 -4.30
C TRP A 101 -18.66 21.64 -3.26
N LEU A 102 -18.20 22.84 -2.88
CA LEU A 102 -18.93 23.72 -1.96
C LEU A 102 -20.34 24.04 -2.49
N GLY A 103 -20.46 24.36 -3.78
CA GLY A 103 -21.75 24.63 -4.42
C GLY A 103 -22.67 23.41 -4.47
N ALA A 104 -22.13 22.23 -4.80
CA ALA A 104 -22.89 20.99 -4.81
C ALA A 104 -23.46 20.67 -3.42
N MET A 105 -22.60 20.68 -2.39
CA MET A 105 -23.01 20.36 -1.03
C MET A 105 -23.96 21.40 -0.42
N ALA A 106 -23.75 22.69 -0.69
CA ALA A 106 -24.66 23.74 -0.22
C ALA A 106 -26.09 23.58 -0.77
N ASN A 107 -26.25 22.87 -1.90
CA ASN A 107 -27.54 22.66 -2.57
C ASN A 107 -28.01 21.19 -2.53
N GLY A 108 -27.32 20.31 -1.78
CA GLY A 108 -27.74 18.91 -1.62
C GLY A 108 -27.58 18.05 -2.88
N LEU A 109 -26.60 18.35 -3.73
CA LEU A 109 -26.29 17.54 -4.91
C LEU A 109 -25.31 16.41 -4.55
N ALA A 110 -25.65 15.16 -4.90
CA ALA A 110 -24.86 13.95 -4.67
C ALA A 110 -24.47 13.28 -6.00
N ASP A 111 -23.73 14.01 -6.83
CA ASP A 111 -23.35 13.57 -8.18
C ASP A 111 -21.95 12.91 -8.25
N ASP A 112 -21.24 12.81 -7.14
CA ASP A 112 -19.98 12.07 -7.02
C ASP A 112 -19.84 11.37 -5.67
N VAL A 113 -18.83 10.51 -5.54
CA VAL A 113 -18.63 9.69 -4.34
C VAL A 113 -18.37 10.52 -3.08
N VAL A 114 -17.71 11.68 -3.18
CA VAL A 114 -17.41 12.54 -2.03
C VAL A 114 -18.69 13.25 -1.55
N THR A 115 -19.45 13.85 -2.47
CA THR A 115 -20.71 14.54 -2.15
C THR A 115 -21.78 13.56 -1.64
N ALA A 116 -21.93 12.41 -2.30
CA ALA A 116 -22.86 11.35 -1.88
C ALA A 116 -22.54 10.82 -0.48
N THR A 117 -21.27 10.54 -0.18
CA THR A 117 -20.84 10.08 1.15
C THR A 117 -21.10 11.13 2.23
N CYS A 118 -20.83 12.41 1.95
CA CYS A 118 -21.07 13.49 2.91
C CYS A 118 -22.57 13.64 3.23
N LEU A 119 -23.45 13.58 2.23
CA LEU A 119 -24.90 13.65 2.45
C LEU A 119 -25.46 12.41 3.16
N ALA A 120 -24.85 11.24 2.97
CA ALA A 120 -25.27 10.00 3.60
C ALA A 120 -24.76 9.83 5.05
N SER A 121 -23.89 10.72 5.55
CA SER A 121 -23.25 10.55 6.86
C SER A 121 -23.82 11.48 7.93
N ALA A 122 -23.88 10.95 9.15
CA ALA A 122 -24.12 11.74 10.37
C ALA A 122 -22.81 12.15 11.08
N ALA A 123 -21.65 11.82 10.52
CA ALA A 123 -20.35 12.17 11.09
C ALA A 123 -20.08 13.68 10.96
N PRO A 124 -19.27 14.30 11.84
CA PRO A 124 -18.81 15.66 11.65
C PRO A 124 -18.04 15.79 10.33
N VAL A 125 -18.28 16.89 9.61
CA VAL A 125 -17.63 17.16 8.33
C VAL A 125 -16.76 18.41 8.45
N VAL A 126 -15.46 18.24 8.29
CA VAL A 126 -14.45 19.30 8.25
C VAL A 126 -14.08 19.57 6.79
N VAL A 127 -14.08 20.83 6.39
CA VAL A 127 -13.88 21.24 5.00
C VAL A 127 -12.74 22.22 4.92
N ALA A 128 -11.76 21.94 4.06
CA ALA A 128 -10.63 22.84 3.79
C ALA A 128 -10.70 23.34 2.33
N PRO A 129 -11.29 24.52 2.08
CA PRO A 129 -11.41 25.09 0.74
C PRO A 129 -10.06 25.39 0.10
N ALA A 130 -9.96 25.20 -1.22
CA ALA A 130 -8.81 25.66 -2.00
C ALA A 130 -9.22 26.03 -3.43
N MET A 131 -8.98 27.29 -3.81
CA MET A 131 -9.33 27.86 -5.11
C MET A 131 -8.60 29.19 -5.34
N ASP A 132 -8.78 29.79 -6.51
CA ASP A 132 -8.27 31.14 -6.76
C ASP A 132 -8.94 32.19 -5.85
N GLY A 133 -8.27 33.31 -5.59
CA GLY A 133 -8.75 34.34 -4.68
C GLY A 133 -10.07 34.97 -5.12
N GLU A 134 -10.24 35.23 -6.41
CA GLU A 134 -11.50 35.78 -6.93
C GLU A 134 -12.64 34.77 -6.79
N MET A 135 -12.35 33.47 -6.97
CA MET A 135 -13.32 32.41 -6.76
C MET A 135 -13.76 32.32 -5.30
N TYR A 136 -12.85 32.47 -4.35
CA TYR A 136 -13.17 32.41 -2.92
C TYR A 136 -13.96 33.66 -2.46
N ALA A 137 -13.56 34.83 -2.95
CA ALA A 137 -14.23 36.10 -2.66
C ALA A 137 -15.61 36.23 -3.33
N HIS A 138 -15.88 35.43 -4.38
CA HIS A 138 -17.13 35.50 -5.12
C HIS A 138 -18.37 35.30 -4.20
N PRO A 139 -19.42 36.14 -4.32
CA PRO A 139 -20.58 36.07 -3.43
C PRO A 139 -21.28 34.70 -3.39
N ALA A 140 -21.31 33.99 -4.53
CA ALA A 140 -21.86 32.64 -4.56
C ALA A 140 -21.06 31.65 -3.70
N THR A 141 -19.73 31.71 -3.76
CA THR A 141 -18.85 30.83 -2.95
C THR A 141 -18.99 31.16 -1.48
N ARG A 142 -18.95 32.46 -1.11
CA ARG A 142 -19.17 32.90 0.27
C ARG A 142 -20.55 32.48 0.79
N GLY A 143 -21.60 32.64 -0.02
CA GLY A 143 -22.95 32.18 0.31
C GLY A 143 -23.03 30.66 0.55
N ASN A 144 -22.33 29.86 -0.28
CA ASN A 144 -22.25 28.41 -0.08
C ASN A 144 -21.51 28.06 1.21
N VAL A 145 -20.38 28.73 1.50
CA VAL A 145 -19.62 28.54 2.74
C VAL A 145 -20.48 28.81 3.97
N GLU A 146 -21.19 29.94 4.01
CA GLU A 146 -22.06 30.26 5.14
C GLU A 146 -23.24 29.28 5.27
N ARG A 147 -23.78 28.80 4.15
CA ARG A 147 -24.85 27.79 4.15
C ARG A 147 -24.36 26.47 4.73
N LEU A 148 -23.17 26.02 4.36
CA LEU A 148 -22.54 24.82 4.90
C LEU A 148 -22.26 24.95 6.39
N ARG A 149 -21.79 26.11 6.87
CA ARG A 149 -21.70 26.38 8.32
C ARG A 149 -23.06 26.27 9.01
N GLY A 150 -24.11 26.79 8.37
CA GLY A 150 -25.49 26.64 8.85
C GLY A 150 -25.95 25.18 8.95
N PHE A 151 -25.39 24.27 8.15
CA PHE A 151 -25.61 22.82 8.25
C PHE A 151 -24.73 22.12 9.29
N GLY A 152 -23.81 22.85 9.94
CA GLY A 152 -22.89 22.30 10.95
C GLY A 152 -21.55 21.81 10.39
N TYR A 153 -21.15 22.23 9.19
CA TYR A 153 -19.84 21.91 8.64
C TYR A 153 -18.77 22.83 9.23
N ASP A 154 -17.64 22.25 9.61
CA ASP A 154 -16.49 22.99 10.15
C ASP A 154 -15.59 23.45 9.00
N ILE A 155 -15.65 24.74 8.66
CA ILE A 155 -14.88 25.31 7.55
C ILE A 155 -13.52 25.82 8.05
N VAL A 156 -12.44 25.18 7.59
CA VAL A 156 -11.06 25.65 7.79
C VAL A 156 -10.76 26.74 6.75
N GLU A 157 -10.68 27.99 7.18
CA GLU A 157 -10.47 29.12 6.27
C GLU A 157 -9.18 28.96 5.44
N PRO A 158 -9.21 29.22 4.11
CA PRO A 158 -8.02 29.19 3.29
C PRO A 158 -7.07 30.34 3.66
N GLU A 159 -5.79 30.11 3.44
CA GLU A 159 -4.72 31.06 3.71
C GLU A 159 -4.58 32.09 2.58
N VAL A 160 -3.98 33.22 2.94
CA VAL A 160 -3.44 34.20 1.99
C VAL A 160 -2.05 33.75 1.57
N GLY A 161 -1.81 33.64 0.27
CA GLY A 161 -0.50 33.28 -0.25
C GLY A 161 -0.45 33.27 -1.77
N PRO A 162 0.71 32.92 -2.36
CA PRO A 162 0.83 32.78 -3.80
C PRO A 162 -0.06 31.65 -4.31
N LEU A 163 -0.78 31.92 -5.40
CA LEU A 163 -1.72 31.02 -6.06
C LEU A 163 -1.17 30.58 -7.42
N ALA A 164 -1.74 29.50 -7.98
CA ALA A 164 -1.34 28.98 -9.29
C ALA A 164 -1.61 29.97 -10.45
N SER A 165 -2.51 30.93 -10.26
CA SER A 165 -2.76 32.04 -11.19
C SER A 165 -1.64 33.07 -11.25
N GLY A 166 -0.65 32.99 -10.35
CA GLY A 166 0.40 34.00 -10.18
C GLY A 166 0.01 35.14 -9.24
N GLN A 167 -1.24 35.18 -8.77
CA GLN A 167 -1.71 36.18 -7.82
C GLN A 167 -1.36 35.81 -6.37
N THR A 168 -1.45 36.78 -5.46
CA THR A 168 -1.39 36.55 -4.01
C THR A 168 -2.71 36.99 -3.40
N ALA A 169 -3.52 36.03 -2.96
CA ALA A 169 -4.85 36.29 -2.42
C ALA A 169 -5.28 35.17 -1.45
N GLN A 170 -6.43 35.37 -0.78
CA GLN A 170 -7.03 34.37 0.10
C GLN A 170 -7.69 33.27 -0.72
N GLY A 171 -7.22 32.04 -0.61
CA GLY A 171 -7.71 30.91 -1.41
C GLY A 171 -6.77 29.71 -1.44
N ARG A 172 -5.54 29.89 -0.95
CA ARG A 172 -4.56 28.81 -0.78
C ARG A 172 -5.07 27.83 0.28
N LEU A 173 -4.96 26.52 -0.01
CA LEU A 173 -5.28 25.49 0.99
C LEU A 173 -4.50 25.77 2.29
N ALA A 174 -5.20 25.70 3.43
CA ALA A 174 -4.59 25.82 4.75
C ALA A 174 -3.45 24.81 4.95
N GLN A 175 -2.50 25.10 5.83
CA GLN A 175 -1.44 24.14 6.14
C GLN A 175 -2.02 22.82 6.64
N PRO A 176 -1.43 21.67 6.25
CA PRO A 176 -1.88 20.35 6.68
C PRO A 176 -2.04 20.21 8.21
N ASP A 177 -1.12 20.80 8.99
CA ASP A 177 -1.21 20.80 10.46
C ASP A 177 -2.44 21.54 10.99
N THR A 178 -2.80 22.68 10.38
CA THR A 178 -4.00 23.44 10.72
C THR A 178 -5.27 22.63 10.43
N ILE A 179 -5.27 21.89 9.30
CA ILE A 179 -6.37 21.01 8.92
C ILE A 179 -6.50 19.85 9.91
N LEU A 180 -5.38 19.23 10.29
CA LEU A 180 -5.35 18.16 11.29
C LEU A 180 -5.90 18.64 12.63
N ALA A 181 -5.45 19.80 13.13
CA ALA A 181 -5.92 20.35 14.39
C ALA A 181 -7.42 20.65 14.39
N ALA A 182 -7.96 21.14 13.27
CA ALA A 182 -9.41 21.35 13.11
C ALA A 182 -10.19 20.03 13.16
N LEU A 183 -9.66 18.97 12.53
CA LEU A 183 -10.26 17.64 12.59
C LEU A 183 -10.25 17.05 14.00
N GLU A 184 -9.12 17.15 14.69
CA GLU A 184 -8.97 16.71 16.09
C GLU A 184 -9.99 17.43 17.00
N ALA A 185 -10.15 18.74 16.82
CA ALA A 185 -11.14 19.53 17.54
C ALA A 185 -12.58 19.08 17.24
N ALA A 186 -12.90 18.77 15.98
CA ALA A 186 -14.24 18.35 15.56
C ALA A 186 -14.65 16.98 16.17
N VAL A 187 -13.69 16.11 16.43
CA VAL A 187 -13.92 14.78 17.03
C VAL A 187 -13.65 14.71 18.53
N ALA A 188 -13.11 15.78 19.13
CA ALA A 188 -12.83 15.84 20.55
C ALA A 188 -14.09 15.57 21.39
N GLY A 189 -14.01 14.58 22.28
CA GLY A 189 -15.13 14.20 23.16
C GLY A 189 -16.27 13.43 22.48
N ARG A 190 -16.19 13.13 21.17
CA ARG A 190 -17.15 12.22 20.51
C ARG A 190 -16.77 10.77 20.79
N PRO A 191 -17.74 9.84 20.94
CA PRO A 191 -17.41 8.42 21.05
C PRO A 191 -16.68 7.96 19.77
N ILE A 192 -15.75 7.02 19.92
CA ILE A 192 -15.18 6.30 18.79
C ILE A 192 -16.20 5.23 18.39
N ARG A 193 -16.63 5.21 17.13
CA ARG A 193 -17.48 4.13 16.62
C ARG A 193 -16.66 2.85 16.66
N GLU A 194 -17.20 1.82 17.32
CA GLU A 194 -16.50 0.55 17.54
C GLU A 194 -15.94 0.03 16.20
N PRO A 195 -14.63 -0.28 16.13
CA PRO A 195 -14.03 -0.82 14.92
C PRO A 195 -14.56 -2.22 14.63
N ASP A 196 -15.74 -2.33 14.02
CA ASP A 196 -16.26 -3.60 13.52
C ASP A 196 -15.75 -3.80 12.08
N PRO A 197 -14.84 -4.77 11.84
CA PRO A 197 -14.33 -5.07 10.51
C PRO A 197 -15.42 -5.57 9.55
N LEU A 198 -16.54 -6.10 10.08
CA LEU A 198 -17.71 -6.48 9.27
C LEU A 198 -18.49 -5.26 8.80
N LEU A 199 -18.48 -4.16 9.57
CA LEU A 199 -19.20 -2.93 9.22
C LEU A 199 -18.34 -1.93 8.47
N ARG A 200 -17.02 -1.91 8.64
CA ARG A 200 -16.13 -0.97 7.92
C ARG A 200 -15.86 -1.44 6.49
N PRO A 201 -15.50 -0.53 5.56
CA PRO A 201 -14.94 -0.95 4.28
C PRO A 201 -13.73 -1.87 4.53
N PRO A 202 -13.55 -2.94 3.74
CA PRO A 202 -12.40 -3.83 3.90
C PRO A 202 -11.10 -3.04 3.66
N ARG A 203 -10.04 -3.39 4.40
CA ARG A 203 -8.69 -2.90 4.04
C ARG A 203 -8.34 -3.44 2.66
N ALA A 204 -7.57 -2.66 1.90
CA ALA A 204 -7.03 -3.18 0.65
C ALA A 204 -6.13 -4.35 1.01
N ASP A 205 -6.51 -5.55 0.59
CA ASP A 205 -5.51 -6.54 0.32
C ASP A 205 -4.82 -6.08 -0.97
N LEU A 206 -3.65 -5.46 -0.85
CA LEU A 206 -2.86 -5.00 -2.00
C LEU A 206 -2.43 -6.15 -2.93
N THR A 207 -2.81 -7.40 -2.63
CA THR A 207 -2.67 -8.57 -3.50
C THR A 207 -3.94 -8.88 -4.32
N LEU A 208 -5.13 -8.44 -3.89
CA LEU A 208 -6.41 -8.63 -4.57
C LEU A 208 -6.70 -7.43 -5.48
N GLY A 209 -6.36 -7.53 -6.76
CA GLY A 209 -6.58 -6.45 -7.74
C GLY A 209 -5.64 -6.47 -8.94
N ARG A 210 -4.70 -7.41 -8.98
CA ARG A 210 -4.11 -7.80 -10.26
C ARG A 210 -5.10 -8.77 -10.88
N ASP A 211 -5.57 -8.49 -12.10
CA ASP A 211 -6.27 -9.50 -12.90
C ASP A 211 -5.53 -10.82 -12.77
N HIS A 212 -6.23 -11.97 -12.84
CA HIS A 212 -5.56 -13.26 -12.94
C HIS A 212 -4.89 -13.40 -14.33
N ASP A 213 -4.09 -12.41 -14.72
CA ASP A 213 -3.41 -12.27 -15.99
C ASP A 213 -2.30 -13.30 -16.17
N LEU A 214 -1.88 -13.95 -15.07
CA LEU A 214 -1.01 -15.11 -15.08
C LEU A 214 -1.78 -16.43 -14.88
N ALA A 215 -3.11 -16.44 -14.98
CA ALA A 215 -3.87 -17.67 -14.99
C ALA A 215 -3.39 -18.59 -16.12
N GLY A 216 -3.14 -19.86 -15.77
CA GLY A 216 -2.62 -20.86 -16.71
C GLY A 216 -1.11 -20.84 -16.90
N TRP A 217 -0.40 -19.83 -16.37
CA TRP A 217 1.06 -19.81 -16.41
C TRP A 217 1.65 -20.64 -15.27
N HIS A 218 2.77 -21.29 -15.55
CA HIS A 218 3.66 -21.91 -14.57
C HIS A 218 4.95 -21.11 -14.42
N ILE A 219 5.17 -20.57 -13.22
CA ILE A 219 6.35 -19.77 -12.90
C ILE A 219 7.21 -20.51 -11.89
N VAL A 220 8.47 -20.73 -12.26
CA VAL A 220 9.49 -21.29 -11.38
C VAL A 220 10.28 -20.14 -10.75
N VAL A 221 10.41 -20.12 -9.44
CA VAL A 221 11.15 -19.08 -8.69
C VAL A 221 12.20 -19.75 -7.81
N THR A 222 13.45 -19.29 -7.88
CA THR A 222 14.47 -19.68 -6.89
C THR A 222 14.54 -18.66 -5.75
N VAL A 223 14.70 -19.12 -4.51
CA VAL A 223 14.73 -18.23 -3.34
C VAL A 223 15.73 -18.68 -2.27
N GLY A 224 16.17 -17.74 -1.44
CA GLY A 224 17.07 -18.01 -0.32
C GLY A 224 18.54 -18.04 -0.71
N GLY A 225 19.40 -18.39 0.25
CA GLY A 225 20.83 -18.59 0.03
C GLY A 225 21.19 -20.06 -0.03
N THR A 226 22.19 -20.42 -0.83
CA THR A 226 22.77 -21.77 -0.82
C THR A 226 23.81 -21.90 0.29
N ALA A 227 23.99 -23.13 0.77
CA ALA A 227 24.83 -23.49 1.90
C ALA A 227 25.78 -24.62 1.49
N GLU A 228 26.99 -24.26 1.09
CA GLU A 228 28.03 -25.18 0.61
C GLU A 228 28.78 -25.82 1.79
N PRO A 229 28.65 -27.13 2.03
CA PRO A 229 29.12 -27.76 3.26
C PRO A 229 30.65 -27.80 3.33
N ILE A 230 31.19 -27.36 4.47
CA ILE A 230 32.60 -27.57 4.85
C ILE A 230 32.73 -28.91 5.58
N ASP A 231 31.80 -29.15 6.50
CA ASP A 231 31.64 -30.39 7.28
C ASP A 231 30.15 -30.53 7.65
N PRO A 232 29.72 -31.58 8.38
CA PRO A 232 28.29 -31.75 8.71
C PRO A 232 27.67 -30.65 9.60
N VAL A 233 28.48 -29.71 10.11
CA VAL A 233 28.06 -28.67 11.05
C VAL A 233 28.22 -27.27 10.46
N ARG A 234 29.15 -27.08 9.53
CA ARG A 234 29.56 -25.78 9.01
C ARG A 234 29.42 -25.73 7.51
N PHE A 235 29.03 -24.58 7.00
CA PHE A 235 28.90 -24.32 5.56
C PHE A 235 29.39 -22.92 5.21
N ILE A 236 29.65 -22.71 3.92
CA ILE A 236 29.87 -21.41 3.29
C ILE A 236 28.55 -21.03 2.62
N GLY A 237 28.06 -19.82 2.85
CA GLY A 237 26.82 -19.38 2.24
C GLY A 237 26.59 -17.89 2.38
N ASN A 238 25.48 -17.42 1.82
CA ASN A 238 25.16 -16.01 1.70
C ASN A 238 24.10 -15.61 2.73
N ARG A 239 24.08 -14.33 3.14
CA ARG A 239 23.12 -13.79 4.13
C ARG A 239 21.75 -13.46 3.51
N SER A 240 21.32 -14.23 2.52
CA SER A 240 20.04 -13.97 1.85
C SER A 240 18.89 -14.33 2.78
N SER A 241 18.00 -13.36 3.01
CA SER A 241 16.76 -13.58 3.77
C SER A 241 15.70 -14.34 2.97
N GLY A 242 15.80 -14.36 1.63
CA GLY A 242 14.76 -14.90 0.75
C GLY A 242 13.56 -13.97 0.52
N ARG A 243 13.46 -12.82 1.21
CA ARG A 243 12.31 -11.89 1.12
C ARG A 243 11.90 -11.52 -0.30
N MET A 244 12.87 -11.20 -1.16
CA MET A 244 12.59 -10.80 -2.54
C MET A 244 11.96 -11.94 -3.35
N GLY A 245 12.56 -13.14 -3.32
CA GLY A 245 12.03 -14.30 -4.04
C GLY A 245 10.65 -14.74 -3.51
N VAL A 246 10.44 -14.70 -2.19
CA VAL A 246 9.13 -14.98 -1.58
C VAL A 246 8.09 -13.96 -2.04
N ALA A 247 8.41 -12.67 -2.07
CA ALA A 247 7.49 -11.64 -2.54
C ALA A 247 7.12 -11.82 -4.02
N VAL A 248 8.08 -12.21 -4.87
CA VAL A 248 7.82 -12.52 -6.28
C VAL A 248 6.89 -13.74 -6.40
N ALA A 249 7.15 -14.81 -5.65
CA ALA A 249 6.32 -16.00 -5.66
C ALA A 249 4.87 -15.71 -5.21
N GLN A 250 4.71 -14.95 -4.11
CA GLN A 250 3.40 -14.51 -3.63
C GLN A 250 2.67 -13.64 -4.65
N ALA A 251 3.38 -12.73 -5.31
CA ALA A 251 2.81 -11.87 -6.33
C ALA A 251 2.38 -12.65 -7.59
N ALA A 252 3.09 -13.71 -7.95
CA ALA A 252 2.71 -14.60 -9.06
C ALA A 252 1.48 -15.44 -8.69
N LEU A 253 1.43 -16.02 -7.49
CA LEU A 253 0.28 -16.75 -6.96
C LEU A 253 -0.98 -15.88 -6.93
N ALA A 254 -0.88 -14.65 -6.41
CA ALA A 254 -1.99 -13.70 -6.34
C ALA A 254 -2.55 -13.32 -7.73
N ARG A 255 -1.75 -13.47 -8.79
CA ARG A 255 -2.13 -13.24 -10.20
C ARG A 255 -2.61 -14.50 -10.90
N GLY A 256 -2.82 -15.60 -10.17
CA GLY A 256 -3.37 -16.84 -10.71
C GLY A 256 -2.34 -17.79 -11.33
N ALA A 257 -1.04 -17.52 -11.22
CA ALA A 257 -0.01 -18.44 -11.69
C ALA A 257 0.06 -19.68 -10.79
N ARG A 258 0.37 -20.83 -11.39
CA ARG A 258 0.95 -21.96 -10.65
C ARG A 258 2.42 -21.64 -10.38
N VAL A 259 2.86 -21.77 -9.13
CA VAL A 259 4.25 -21.45 -8.76
C VAL A 259 4.98 -22.66 -8.20
N THR A 260 6.16 -22.96 -8.76
CA THR A 260 7.15 -23.86 -8.16
C THR A 260 8.25 -23.02 -7.50
N LEU A 261 8.42 -23.18 -6.19
CA LEU A 261 9.37 -22.40 -5.39
C LEU A 261 10.53 -23.28 -4.94
N ILE A 262 11.68 -23.13 -5.59
CA ILE A 262 12.91 -23.86 -5.29
C ILE A 262 13.70 -23.04 -4.27
N HIS A 263 13.88 -23.55 -3.06
CA HIS A 263 14.42 -22.75 -1.96
C HIS A 263 15.69 -23.34 -1.36
N GLY A 264 16.67 -22.46 -1.12
CA GLY A 264 17.76 -22.72 -0.19
C GLY A 264 17.39 -22.30 1.23
N THR A 265 18.37 -21.82 1.99
CA THR A 265 18.16 -21.25 3.33
C THR A 265 17.39 -19.94 3.25
N THR A 266 16.30 -19.83 4.00
CA THR A 266 15.49 -18.61 4.13
C THR A 266 15.31 -18.22 5.59
N SER A 267 15.01 -16.94 5.84
CA SER A 267 14.69 -16.42 7.18
C SER A 267 13.26 -15.90 7.29
N VAL A 268 12.44 -16.17 6.27
CA VAL A 268 11.04 -15.74 6.17
C VAL A 268 10.18 -16.93 5.77
N PRO A 269 8.90 -16.96 6.17
CA PRO A 269 8.00 -18.05 5.81
C PRO A 269 7.85 -18.15 4.29
N LEU A 270 7.77 -19.39 3.80
CA LEU A 270 7.45 -19.69 2.41
C LEU A 270 5.93 -19.72 2.21
N PRO A 271 5.41 -19.35 1.04
CA PRO A 271 3.98 -19.39 0.77
C PRO A 271 3.48 -20.82 0.58
N ASP A 272 2.55 -21.26 1.42
CA ASP A 272 1.98 -22.63 1.40
C ASP A 272 1.27 -22.99 0.08
N ALA A 273 0.81 -21.98 -0.67
CA ALA A 273 0.14 -22.18 -1.95
C ALA A 273 1.09 -22.50 -3.11
N ALA A 274 2.42 -22.38 -2.93
CA ALA A 274 3.41 -22.78 -3.94
C ALA A 274 3.80 -24.26 -3.79
N ALA A 275 4.22 -24.88 -4.90
CA ALA A 275 4.89 -26.18 -4.85
C ALA A 275 6.34 -25.98 -4.38
N LEU A 276 6.64 -26.37 -3.15
CA LEU A 276 7.96 -26.15 -2.54
C LEU A 276 8.95 -27.26 -2.90
N VAL A 277 10.17 -26.88 -3.25
CA VAL A 277 11.29 -27.80 -3.53
C VAL A 277 12.51 -27.38 -2.72
N ASP A 278 12.96 -28.24 -1.80
CA ASP A 278 14.13 -27.97 -0.95
C ASP A 278 15.43 -28.19 -1.73
N ALA A 279 16.27 -27.16 -1.75
CA ALA A 279 17.51 -27.08 -2.53
C ALA A 279 18.60 -26.34 -1.75
N PRO A 280 19.16 -26.95 -0.69
CA PRO A 280 20.06 -26.27 0.23
C PRO A 280 21.44 -25.93 -0.38
N THR A 281 21.88 -26.61 -1.44
CA THR A 281 23.18 -26.36 -2.10
C THR A 281 23.00 -25.90 -3.54
N THR A 282 24.02 -25.25 -4.12
CA THR A 282 24.02 -24.83 -5.52
C THR A 282 23.78 -26.02 -6.47
N ALA A 283 24.41 -27.16 -6.22
CA ALA A 283 24.23 -28.36 -7.03
C ALA A 283 22.77 -28.89 -7.00
N ARG A 284 22.13 -28.89 -5.83
CA ARG A 284 20.72 -29.31 -5.68
C ARG A 284 19.76 -28.30 -6.30
N MET A 285 20.05 -27.01 -6.15
CA MET A 285 19.27 -25.96 -6.79
C MET A 285 19.36 -26.05 -8.31
N ARG A 286 20.53 -26.36 -8.85
CA ARG A 286 20.72 -26.61 -10.28
C ARG A 286 19.85 -27.77 -10.76
N GLU A 287 19.92 -28.92 -10.09
CA GLU A 287 19.11 -30.10 -10.42
C GLU A 287 17.61 -29.77 -10.42
N ALA A 288 17.13 -29.10 -9.36
CA ALA A 288 15.73 -28.71 -9.23
C ALA A 288 15.28 -27.72 -10.31
N VAL A 289 16.12 -26.72 -10.63
CA VAL A 289 15.81 -25.74 -11.69
C VAL A 289 15.70 -26.44 -13.04
N LEU A 290 16.69 -27.26 -13.40
CA LEU A 290 16.70 -27.94 -14.69
C LEU A 290 15.51 -28.90 -14.84
N ALA A 291 15.12 -29.61 -13.77
CA ALA A 291 13.95 -30.49 -13.78
C ALA A 291 12.63 -29.72 -13.92
N ALA A 292 12.53 -28.52 -13.33
CA ALA A 292 11.31 -27.72 -13.37
C ALA A 292 11.13 -26.94 -14.68
N LEU A 293 12.19 -26.77 -15.48
CA LEU A 293 12.17 -25.97 -16.70
C LEU A 293 11.29 -26.55 -17.81
N ASP A 294 11.13 -27.88 -17.90
CA ASP A 294 10.37 -28.55 -18.98
C ASP A 294 8.96 -28.02 -19.17
N ASP A 295 8.30 -27.66 -18.08
CA ASP A 295 6.89 -27.28 -18.03
C ASP A 295 6.71 -25.82 -17.56
N ALA A 296 7.78 -25.02 -17.54
CA ALA A 296 7.77 -23.65 -17.05
C ALA A 296 7.59 -22.62 -18.17
N ASP A 297 6.68 -21.67 -17.98
CA ASP A 297 6.52 -20.50 -18.86
C ASP A 297 7.52 -19.40 -18.51
N ALA A 298 7.97 -19.34 -17.25
CA ALA A 298 8.98 -18.38 -16.80
C ALA A 298 9.84 -18.94 -15.66
N LEU A 299 11.11 -18.55 -15.64
CA LEU A 299 12.05 -18.79 -14.55
C LEU A 299 12.50 -17.44 -13.97
N VAL A 300 12.36 -17.27 -12.64
CA VAL A 300 12.90 -16.13 -11.90
C VAL A 300 14.00 -16.59 -10.95
N MET A 301 15.24 -16.26 -11.29
CA MET A 301 16.42 -16.59 -10.49
C MET A 301 16.66 -15.54 -9.39
N ALA A 302 15.93 -15.63 -8.27
CA ALA A 302 16.03 -14.70 -7.16
C ALA A 302 16.84 -15.24 -5.95
N ALA A 303 17.32 -16.48 -6.02
CA ALA A 303 18.21 -17.04 -5.01
C ALA A 303 19.61 -16.41 -5.05
N ALA A 304 20.23 -16.28 -3.88
CA ALA A 304 21.64 -15.97 -3.74
C ALA A 304 22.45 -17.27 -3.79
N VAL A 305 22.82 -17.66 -5.00
CA VAL A 305 23.69 -18.81 -5.26
C VAL A 305 25.12 -18.45 -4.84
N ALA A 306 25.79 -19.34 -4.12
CA ALA A 306 27.17 -19.15 -3.69
C ALA A 306 28.08 -19.35 -4.90
N ASP A 307 29.03 -18.45 -5.14
CA ASP A 307 29.94 -18.52 -6.30
C ASP A 307 31.00 -19.63 -6.18
N PHE A 308 31.29 -20.04 -4.94
CA PHE A 308 32.34 -21.00 -4.62
C PHE A 308 31.87 -22.02 -3.59
N ARG A 309 32.38 -23.24 -3.71
CA ARG A 309 32.21 -24.32 -2.73
C ARG A 309 33.56 -24.88 -2.27
N PRO A 310 33.64 -25.50 -1.08
CA PRO A 310 34.82 -26.26 -0.69
C PRO A 310 35.10 -27.38 -1.70
N ARG A 311 36.34 -27.44 -2.22
CA ARG A 311 36.78 -28.50 -3.15
C ARG A 311 36.63 -29.90 -2.54
N GLN A 312 36.81 -29.99 -1.22
CA GLN A 312 36.57 -31.22 -0.46
C GLN A 312 35.81 -30.88 0.82
N ALA A 313 34.56 -31.32 0.90
CA ALA A 313 33.79 -31.31 2.14
C ALA A 313 34.23 -32.49 3.03
N SER A 314 34.40 -32.25 4.33
CA SER A 314 34.69 -33.32 5.28
C SER A 314 33.41 -34.08 5.64
N ALA A 315 33.47 -35.42 5.68
CA ALA A 315 32.38 -36.25 6.17
C ALA A 315 32.22 -36.18 7.71
N THR A 316 33.19 -35.61 8.43
CA THR A 316 33.22 -35.55 9.89
C THR A 316 33.46 -34.14 10.40
N LYS A 317 32.90 -33.79 11.57
CA LYS A 317 33.09 -32.48 12.19
C LYS A 317 34.57 -32.17 12.39
N LEU A 318 35.04 -31.06 11.81
CA LEU A 318 36.44 -30.66 11.95
C LEU A 318 36.75 -30.21 13.39
N THR A 319 37.83 -30.74 13.96
CA THR A 319 38.33 -30.40 15.29
C THR A 319 38.90 -28.98 15.34
N ARG A 320 38.71 -28.27 16.45
CA ARG A 320 39.30 -26.93 16.67
C ARG A 320 40.83 -27.05 16.70
N ARG A 321 41.51 -26.38 15.76
CA ARG A 321 42.98 -26.23 15.69
C ARG A 321 43.34 -24.73 15.63
N ALA A 322 44.64 -24.41 15.62
CA ALA A 322 45.11 -23.01 15.60
C ALA A 322 44.68 -22.22 14.34
N GLY A 323 44.33 -22.91 13.23
CA GLY A 323 43.79 -22.31 12.01
C GLY A 323 43.14 -23.36 11.11
N LEU A 324 42.33 -22.91 10.15
CA LEU A 324 41.69 -23.72 9.12
C LEU A 324 41.84 -23.02 7.77
N SER A 325 42.37 -23.73 6.77
CA SER A 325 42.44 -23.29 5.39
C SER A 325 41.48 -24.14 4.56
N LEU A 326 40.67 -23.48 3.73
CA LEU A 326 39.72 -24.13 2.82
C LEU A 326 40.15 -23.84 1.39
N ASP A 327 40.30 -24.90 0.60
CA ASP A 327 40.46 -24.80 -0.84
C ASP A 327 39.09 -24.74 -1.50
N LEU A 328 38.86 -23.73 -2.33
CA LEU A 328 37.54 -23.43 -2.92
C LEU A 328 37.58 -23.60 -4.43
N GLU A 329 36.50 -24.13 -4.99
CA GLU A 329 36.29 -24.21 -6.43
C GLU A 329 34.99 -23.49 -6.84
N PRO A 330 34.90 -22.93 -8.06
CA PRO A 330 33.68 -22.31 -8.54
C PRO A 330 32.50 -23.29 -8.58
N THR A 331 31.30 -22.80 -8.30
CA THR A 331 30.06 -23.57 -8.51
C THR A 331 29.55 -23.44 -9.93
N GLU A 332 28.49 -24.17 -10.24
CA GLU A 332 27.81 -24.15 -11.53
C GLU A 332 27.08 -22.82 -11.77
N ASP A 333 27.11 -22.32 -13.01
CA ASP A 333 26.30 -21.17 -13.44
C ASP A 333 24.91 -21.65 -13.88
N ILE A 334 24.01 -21.77 -12.90
CA ILE A 334 22.64 -22.27 -13.10
C ILE A 334 21.91 -21.43 -14.16
N LEU A 335 22.09 -20.11 -14.16
CA LEU A 335 21.37 -19.20 -15.07
C LEU A 335 21.85 -19.38 -16.51
N ALA A 336 23.17 -19.50 -16.73
CA ALA A 336 23.71 -19.74 -18.06
C ALA A 336 23.22 -21.07 -18.64
N GLU A 337 23.21 -22.13 -17.84
CA GLU A 337 22.72 -23.45 -18.25
C GLU A 337 21.21 -23.45 -18.54
N ALA A 338 20.40 -22.90 -17.63
CA ALA A 338 18.97 -22.75 -17.81
C ALA A 338 18.63 -21.96 -19.08
N SER A 339 19.35 -20.87 -19.34
CA SER A 339 19.18 -20.04 -20.52
C SER A 339 19.55 -20.77 -21.81
N ALA A 340 20.58 -21.63 -21.79
CA ALA A 340 20.97 -22.43 -22.94
C ALA A 340 19.89 -23.47 -23.29
N LEU A 341 19.34 -24.15 -22.28
CA LEU A 341 18.27 -25.13 -22.46
C LEU A 341 16.96 -24.49 -22.93
N ALA A 342 16.62 -23.30 -22.42
CA ALA A 342 15.43 -22.56 -22.83
C ALA A 342 15.52 -22.10 -24.30
N ARG A 343 16.72 -21.75 -24.80
CA ARG A 343 16.93 -21.35 -26.20
C ARG A 343 16.93 -22.51 -27.19
N SER A 344 17.11 -23.75 -26.74
CA SER A 344 17.09 -24.92 -27.62
C SER A 344 15.69 -25.52 -27.80
N ARG A 345 14.66 -24.86 -27.28
CA ARG A 345 13.23 -25.20 -27.44
C ARG A 345 12.56 -24.20 -28.35
#